data_AF-A0A2D6SQK6-F1
#
_entry.id   AF-A0A2D6SQK6-F1
#
_cell.length_a   1.000
_cell.length_b   1.000
_cell.length_c   1.000
_cell.angle_alpha   90.00
_cell.angle_beta   90.00
_cell.angle_gamma   90.00
#
_symmetry.space_group_name_H-M   'P 1'
#
loop_
_entity.id
_entity.type
_entity.pdbx_description
1 polymer ?
#
loop_
_entity_poly.entity_id
_entity_poly.type
_entity_poly.pdbx_seq_one_letter_code
_entity_poly.pdbx_strand_id
1 'polypeptide(L)'
;MDDNKKLGGNIELAGFRDLDGATMVVLKKIVGNHAKRIEELADKLELLHLTLKQVHEREKSEKYEIHAKIVDDGKVFASDVTDRNLFVAVDNVLKKITNEMD
;
A
#
# COMPACT_ATOMS: atom_id res chain seq x y z
N MET A 1 -8.98 16.05 -6.74
CA MET A 1 -9.82 15.55 -5.64
C MET A 1 -9.07 14.35 -5.09
N ASP A 2 -8.31 14.58 -4.04
CA ASP A 2 -7.38 13.60 -3.51
C ASP A 2 -8.14 12.62 -2.61
N ASP A 3 -8.37 11.43 -3.15
CA ASP A 3 -9.12 10.36 -2.51
C ASP A 3 -8.28 9.60 -1.45
N ASN A 4 -7.55 10.35 -0.63
CA ASN A 4 -6.67 9.80 0.40
C ASN A 4 -7.43 9.51 1.69
N LYS A 5 -7.19 8.34 2.26
CA LYS A 5 -7.72 7.87 3.53
C LYS A 5 -6.56 7.53 4.45
N LYS A 6 -6.51 8.18 5.62
CA LYS A 6 -5.48 7.89 6.63
C LYS A 6 -5.90 6.67 7.44
N LEU A 7 -4.99 5.71 7.60
CA LEU A 7 -5.21 4.54 8.45
C LEU A 7 -4.83 4.78 9.92
N GLY A 8 -3.97 5.78 10.17
CA GLY A 8 -3.37 6.08 11.47
C GLY A 8 -1.87 6.34 11.31
N GLY A 9 -1.29 7.12 12.22
CA GLY A 9 0.12 7.52 12.13
C GLY A 9 0.44 8.22 10.80
N ASN A 10 1.54 7.80 10.18
CA ASN A 10 2.05 8.32 8.91
C ASN A 10 1.60 7.51 7.68
N ILE A 11 0.51 6.74 7.80
CA ILE A 11 0.02 5.82 6.77
C ILE A 11 -1.17 6.40 6.00
N GLU A 12 -1.03 6.48 4.68
CA GLU A 12 -2.03 6.99 3.75
C GLU A 12 -2.39 5.96 2.68
N LEU A 13 -3.69 5.81 2.41
CA LEU A 13 -4.24 4.96 1.36
C LEU A 13 -5.01 5.81 0.34
N ALA A 14 -4.61 5.80 -0.91
CA ALA A 14 -5.27 6.49 -2.01
C ALA A 14 -5.93 5.48 -2.96
N GLY A 15 -7.18 5.72 -3.39
CA GLY A 15 -7.89 4.85 -4.34
C GLY A 15 -8.56 3.61 -3.72
N PHE A 16 -8.61 3.51 -2.39
CA PHE A 16 -9.24 2.39 -1.67
C PHE A 16 -10.69 2.68 -1.22
N ARG A 17 -11.31 3.79 -1.66
CA ARG A 17 -12.66 4.19 -1.18
C ARG A 17 -13.78 3.27 -1.63
N ASP A 18 -13.67 2.70 -2.82
CA ASP A 18 -14.72 1.88 -3.44
C ASP A 18 -14.72 0.43 -2.94
N LEU A 19 -13.77 0.08 -2.06
CA LEU A 19 -13.67 -1.28 -1.52
C LEU A 19 -14.66 -1.50 -0.38
N ASP A 20 -15.32 -2.67 -0.41
CA ASP A 20 -16.24 -3.08 0.65
C ASP A 20 -15.56 -3.14 2.04
N GLY A 21 -16.36 -2.98 3.09
CA GLY A 21 -15.92 -3.01 4.47
C GLY A 21 -15.13 -4.27 4.83
N ALA A 22 -15.53 -5.45 4.33
CA ALA A 22 -14.82 -6.70 4.59
C ALA A 22 -13.41 -6.70 3.98
N THR A 23 -13.29 -6.25 2.73
CA THR A 23 -12.01 -6.05 2.02
C THR A 23 -11.10 -5.11 2.80
N MET A 24 -11.67 -4.00 3.30
CA MET A 24 -10.90 -3.01 4.04
C MET A 24 -10.41 -3.53 5.40
N VAL A 25 -11.15 -4.41 6.08
CA VAL A 25 -10.67 -5.07 7.32
C VAL A 25 -9.44 -5.93 7.06
N VAL A 26 -9.44 -6.72 5.97
CA VAL A 26 -8.31 -7.56 5.59
C VAL A 26 -7.11 -6.71 5.21
N LEU A 27 -7.30 -5.67 4.39
CA LEU A 27 -6.22 -4.76 4.00
C LEU A 27 -5.58 -4.08 5.21
N LYS A 28 -6.37 -3.62 6.18
CA LYS A 28 -5.85 -3.04 7.42
C LYS A 28 -4.94 -4.01 8.18
N LYS A 29 -5.29 -5.30 8.23
CA LYS A 29 -4.45 -6.31 8.87
C LYS A 29 -3.12 -6.49 8.14
N ILE A 30 -3.15 -6.57 6.80
CA ILE A 30 -1.95 -6.72 5.97
C ILE A 30 -1.05 -5.47 6.12
N VAL A 31 -1.61 -4.28 5.91
CA VAL A 31 -0.89 -3.02 6.02
C VAL A 31 -0.36 -2.82 7.44
N GLY A 32 -1.14 -3.10 8.48
CA GLY A 32 -0.70 -2.98 9.87
C GLY A 32 0.47 -3.92 10.22
N ASN A 33 0.46 -5.14 9.70
CA ASN A 33 1.57 -6.08 9.90
C ASN A 33 2.87 -5.59 9.25
N HIS A 34 2.79 -5.08 8.01
CA HIS A 34 3.95 -4.54 7.31
C HIS A 34 4.40 -3.19 7.87
N ALA A 35 3.47 -2.32 8.26
CA ALA A 35 3.76 -1.03 8.86
C ALA A 35 4.61 -1.18 10.12
N LYS A 36 4.29 -2.17 10.98
CA LYS A 36 5.11 -2.47 12.16
C LYS A 36 6.55 -2.80 11.78
N ARG A 37 6.76 -3.66 10.77
CA ARG A 37 8.10 -4.02 10.30
C ARG A 37 8.83 -2.84 9.67
N ILE A 38 8.13 -2.00 8.91
CA ILE A 38 8.68 -0.77 8.32
C ILE A 38 9.10 0.19 9.44
N GLU A 39 8.30 0.36 10.49
CA GLU A 39 8.64 1.17 11.65
C GLU A 39 9.87 0.64 12.43
N GLU A 40 10.09 -0.68 12.41
CA GLU A 40 11.28 -1.29 13.02
C GLU A 40 12.56 -1.09 12.18
N LEU A 41 12.42 -0.94 10.86
CA LEU A 41 13.54 -0.73 9.92
C LEU A 41 13.84 0.76 9.65
N ALA A 42 12.81 1.61 9.74
CA ALA A 42 12.90 3.03 9.48
C ALA A 42 13.61 3.77 10.61
N ASP A 43 14.59 4.60 10.28
CA ASP A 43 15.21 5.53 11.24
C ASP A 43 14.20 6.61 11.67
N LYS A 44 13.43 7.13 10.71
CA LYS A 44 12.42 8.15 10.91
C LYS A 44 11.37 8.08 9.82
N LEU A 45 10.37 7.22 10.02
CA LEU A 45 9.23 7.08 9.10
C LEU A 45 8.42 8.39 9.04
N GLU A 46 8.51 9.11 7.92
CA GLU A 46 7.76 10.34 7.67
C GLU A 46 6.44 10.06 6.96
N LEU A 47 6.44 9.10 6.03
CA LEU A 47 5.27 8.78 5.22
C LEU A 47 5.31 7.35 4.71
N LEU A 48 4.18 6.63 4.82
CA LEU A 48 3.88 5.42 4.07
C LEU A 48 2.62 5.68 3.25
N HIS A 49 2.77 5.82 1.94
CA HIS A 49 1.69 6.12 1.03
C HIS A 49 1.46 4.93 0.09
N LEU A 50 0.25 4.39 0.07
CA LEU A 50 -0.18 3.35 -0.86
C LEU A 50 -1.24 3.90 -1.80
N THR A 51 -1.04 3.74 -3.09
CA THR A 51 -2.00 4.12 -4.13
C THR A 51 -2.49 2.88 -4.86
N LEU A 52 -3.81 2.68 -4.88
CA LEU A 52 -4.48 1.68 -5.70
C LEU A 52 -4.97 2.33 -7.00
N LYS A 53 -4.55 1.75 -8.13
CA LYS A 53 -5.10 2.02 -9.46
C LYS A 53 -5.74 0.74 -10.01
N GLN A 54 -6.99 0.85 -10.43
CA GLN A 54 -7.67 -0.23 -11.14
C GLN A 54 -7.40 -0.06 -12.63
N VAL A 55 -6.64 -0.98 -13.22
CA VAL A 55 -6.19 -0.91 -14.61
C VAL A 55 -7.03 -1.89 -15.43
N HIS A 56 -8.15 -1.38 -15.97
CA HIS A 56 -9.16 -2.05 -16.80
C HIS A 56 -10.29 -2.80 -16.09
N GLU A 57 -11.48 -2.18 -16.09
CA GLU A 57 -12.79 -2.78 -15.80
C GLU A 57 -13.33 -3.62 -16.98
N ARG A 58 -12.53 -4.53 -17.55
CA ARG A 58 -13.11 -5.51 -18.48
C ARG A 58 -13.60 -6.71 -17.67
N GLU A 59 -14.87 -7.09 -17.84
CA GLU A 59 -15.46 -8.29 -17.24
C GLU A 59 -14.46 -9.46 -17.35
N LYS A 60 -14.02 -9.98 -16.18
CA LYS A 60 -13.05 -11.08 -16.01
C LYS A 60 -11.54 -10.76 -16.13
N SER A 61 -11.10 -9.50 -16.13
CA SER A 61 -9.66 -9.16 -16.14
C SER A 61 -9.29 -7.91 -15.34
N GLU A 62 -9.88 -7.76 -14.15
CA GLU A 62 -9.49 -6.73 -13.20
C GLU A 62 -8.02 -6.90 -12.81
N LYS A 63 -7.20 -5.88 -13.10
CA LYS A 63 -5.83 -5.78 -12.62
C LYS A 63 -5.75 -4.65 -11.61
N TYR A 64 -5.19 -4.97 -10.45
CA TYR A 64 -4.91 -4.06 -9.37
C TYR A 64 -3.45 -3.67 -9.46
N GLU A 65 -3.19 -2.41 -9.80
CA GLU A 65 -1.86 -1.83 -9.77
C GLU A 65 -1.71 -1.05 -8.47
N ILE A 66 -0.79 -1.50 -7.60
CA ILE A 66 -0.52 -0.89 -6.30
C ILE A 66 0.84 -0.24 -6.36
N HIS A 67 0.89 1.03 -5.96
CA HIS A 67 2.10 1.82 -5.83
C HIS A 67 2.32 2.07 -4.35
N ALA A 68 3.46 1.66 -3.80
CA ALA A 68 3.91 1.99 -2.47
C ALA A 68 4.99 3.05 -2.54
N LYS A 69 4.94 4.01 -1.63
CA LYS A 69 5.96 5.02 -1.42
C LYS A 69 6.21 5.17 0.07
N ILE A 70 7.47 5.03 0.49
CA ILE A 70 7.92 5.31 1.85
C ILE A 70 8.86 6.50 1.82
N VAL A 71 8.71 7.38 2.80
CA VAL A 71 9.66 8.45 3.09
C VAL A 71 10.22 8.21 4.48
N ASP A 72 11.53 7.97 4.55
CA ASP A 72 12.27 7.67 5.77
C ASP A 72 13.51 8.58 5.85
N ASP A 73 13.54 9.48 6.83
CA ASP A 73 14.58 10.51 7.01
C ASP A 73 14.99 11.23 5.70
N GLY A 74 13.99 11.65 4.91
CA GLY A 74 14.19 12.29 3.61
C GLY A 74 14.56 11.35 2.45
N LYS A 75 14.84 10.06 2.70
CA LYS A 75 15.02 9.04 1.65
C LYS A 75 13.66 8.56 1.17
N VAL A 76 13.52 8.46 -0.15
CA VAL A 76 12.28 8.00 -0.77
C VAL A 76 12.48 6.61 -1.34
N PHE A 77 11.72 5.65 -0.83
CA PHE A 77 11.59 4.31 -1.38
C PHE A 77 10.28 4.25 -2.13
N ALA A 78 10.27 3.66 -3.32
CA ALA A 78 9.06 3.52 -4.10
C ALA A 78 9.09 2.20 -4.85
N SER A 79 7.98 1.48 -4.79
CA SER A 79 7.84 0.21 -5.48
C SER A 79 6.41 0.07 -6.00
N ASP A 80 6.26 -0.58 -7.14
CA ASP A 80 4.96 -0.90 -7.72
C ASP A 80 4.83 -2.42 -7.98
N VAL A 81 3.58 -2.90 -7.93
CA VAL A 81 3.18 -4.26 -8.28
C VAL A 81 1.82 -4.23 -8.97
N THR A 82 1.67 -5.02 -10.02
CA THR A 82 0.37 -5.29 -10.65
C THR A 82 -0.02 -6.74 -10.46
N ASP A 83 -1.19 -7.00 -9.89
CA ASP A 83 -1.72 -8.35 -9.72
C ASP A 83 -3.24 -8.41 -9.99
N ARG A 84 -3.77 -9.62 -10.21
CA ARG A 84 -5.22 -9.84 -10.32
C ARG A 84 -5.88 -9.99 -8.95
N ASN A 85 -5.09 -10.23 -7.90
CA ASN A 85 -5.57 -10.30 -6.53
C ASN A 85 -5.07 -9.07 -5.75
N LEU A 86 -6.00 -8.23 -5.31
CA LEU A 86 -5.72 -7.01 -4.54
C LEU A 86 -4.88 -7.28 -3.28
N PHE A 87 -5.20 -8.31 -2.51
CA PHE A 87 -4.49 -8.62 -1.26
C PHE A 87 -3.05 -9.04 -1.54
N VAL A 88 -2.86 -9.85 -2.58
CA VAL A 88 -1.53 -10.29 -3.02
C VAL A 88 -0.72 -9.12 -3.57
N ALA A 89 -1.35 -8.23 -4.36
CA ALA A 89 -0.69 -7.03 -4.88
C ALA A 89 -0.17 -6.14 -3.74
N VAL A 90 -1.03 -5.88 -2.73
CA VAL A 90 -0.67 -5.06 -1.56
C VAL A 90 0.40 -5.73 -0.71
N ASP A 91 0.28 -7.03 -0.45
CA ASP A 91 1.29 -7.77 0.31
C ASP A 91 2.64 -7.79 -0.41
N ASN A 92 2.65 -8.03 -1.73
CA ASN A 92 3.86 -8.08 -2.53
C ASN A 92 4.55 -6.71 -2.65
N VAL A 93 3.80 -5.62 -2.86
CA VAL A 93 4.40 -4.29 -2.96
C VAL A 93 5.01 -3.86 -1.62
N LEU A 94 4.35 -4.18 -0.51
CA LEU A 94 4.86 -3.90 0.83
C LEU A 94 6.09 -4.74 1.16
N LYS A 95 6.11 -6.03 0.78
CA LYS A 95 7.31 -6.86 0.90
C LYS A 95 8.46 -6.32 0.06
N LYS A 96 8.18 -5.91 -1.18
CA LYS A 96 9.19 -5.37 -2.10
C LYS A 96 9.84 -4.12 -1.52
N ILE A 97 9.05 -3.14 -1.09
CA ILE A 97 9.59 -1.90 -0.52
C ILE A 97 10.29 -2.13 0.83
N THR A 98 9.79 -3.07 1.65
CA THR A 98 10.44 -3.44 2.92
C THR A 98 11.81 -4.08 2.68
N ASN A 99 11.94 -4.93 1.66
CA ASN A 99 13.23 -5.52 1.28
C ASN A 99 14.20 -4.48 0.67
N GLU A 100 13.72 -3.34 0.19
CA GLU A 100 14.59 -2.23 -0.24
C GLU A 100 15.09 -1.39 0.94
N MET A 101 14.48 -1.53 2.12
CA MET A 101 14.88 -0.86 3.37
C MET A 101 15.81 -1.71 4.25
N ASP A 102 15.84 -3.04 4.04
CA ASP A 102 16.72 -4.01 4.74
C ASP A 102 18.14 -4.03 4.12
#